data_AF-A0A0F5J420-F1
#
_entry.id   AF-A0A0F5J420-F1
#
_cell.length_a   1.000
_cell.length_b   1.000
_cell.length_c   1.000
_cell.angle_alpha   90.00
_cell.angle_beta   90.00
_cell.angle_gamma   90.00
#
_symmetry.space_group_name_H-M   'P 1'
#
loop_
_entity.id
_entity.type
_entity.pdbx_description
1 polymer ?
#
loop_
_entity_poly.entity_id
_entity_poly.type
_entity_poly.pdbx_seq_one_letter_code
_entity_poly.pdbx_strand_id
1 'polypeptide(L)'
;MKKQTNNNMEFTSLVENVLVNEIDNQNGVHLYLEGNKWCAYERSAYYLAQLKVPVVIKKEIVREGYDVILLKAFFEVDDMCLPLAPKTVLKQVADDKLLFQINDNIDGFPEWKAWQLNKLPA
;
A
#
# COMPACT_ATOMS: atom_id res chain seq x y z
N MET A 1 15.39 30.65 -8.29
CA MET A 1 14.07 30.01 -8.47
C MET A 1 14.22 28.84 -9.44
N LYS A 2 13.44 27.77 -9.19
CA LYS A 2 13.32 26.49 -9.92
C LYS A 2 14.23 25.33 -9.49
N LYS A 3 13.61 24.37 -8.79
CA LYS A 3 13.38 22.99 -9.27
C LYS A 3 12.24 22.39 -8.43
N GLN A 4 11.00 22.66 -8.83
CA GLN A 4 9.81 21.97 -8.36
C GLN A 4 9.20 21.32 -9.60
N THR A 5 9.81 20.22 -10.05
CA THR A 5 9.29 19.48 -11.23
C THR A 5 9.62 17.98 -11.21
N ASN A 6 10.34 17.46 -10.21
CA ASN A 6 10.69 16.03 -10.16
C ASN A 6 9.74 15.17 -9.30
N ASN A 7 9.00 15.76 -8.37
CA ASN A 7 8.19 14.94 -7.45
C ASN A 7 6.93 14.35 -8.10
N ASN A 8 6.33 15.04 -9.07
CA ASN A 8 5.11 14.55 -9.72
C ASN A 8 5.38 13.35 -10.64
N MET A 9 6.49 13.35 -11.38
CA MET A 9 6.79 12.27 -12.34
C MET A 9 7.19 10.97 -11.63
N GLU A 10 7.94 11.06 -10.52
CA GLU A 10 8.26 9.91 -9.67
C GLU A 10 7.01 9.37 -8.97
N PHE A 11 6.13 10.25 -8.47
CA PHE A 11 4.88 9.85 -7.82
C PHE A 11 3.90 9.16 -8.78
N THR A 12 3.72 9.68 -10.00
CA THR A 12 2.90 9.03 -11.02
C THR A 12 3.46 7.64 -11.38
N SER A 13 4.79 7.52 -11.51
CA SER A 13 5.44 6.23 -11.79
C SER A 13 5.29 5.22 -10.64
N LEU A 14 5.33 5.68 -9.39
CA LEU A 14 5.08 4.84 -8.21
C LEU A 14 3.65 4.34 -8.20
N VAL A 15 2.69 5.22 -8.51
CA VAL A 15 1.27 4.87 -8.56
C VAL A 15 0.97 3.87 -9.66
N GLU A 16 1.51 4.05 -10.86
CA GLU A 16 1.36 3.08 -11.95
C GLU A 16 1.96 1.72 -11.55
N ASN A 17 3.13 1.71 -10.90
CA ASN A 17 3.76 0.50 -10.40
C ASN A 17 2.91 -0.20 -9.33
N VAL A 18 2.38 0.58 -8.37
CA VAL A 18 1.46 0.10 -7.33
C VAL A 18 0.20 -0.49 -7.95
N LEU A 19 -0.41 0.20 -8.93
CA LEU A 19 -1.59 -0.29 -9.62
C LEU A 19 -1.30 -1.62 -10.33
N VAL A 20 -0.21 -1.72 -11.08
CA VAL A 20 0.19 -2.97 -11.74
C VAL A 20 0.42 -4.10 -10.73
N ASN A 21 1.11 -3.81 -9.62
CA ASN A 21 1.37 -4.81 -8.60
C ASN A 21 0.09 -5.26 -7.90
N GLU A 22 -0.85 -4.34 -7.64
CA GLU A 22 -2.03 -4.60 -6.82
C GLU A 22 -3.22 -5.15 -7.61
N ILE A 23 -3.35 -4.93 -8.92
CA ILE A 23 -4.50 -5.40 -9.73
C ILE A 23 -4.66 -6.93 -9.65
N ASP A 24 -3.56 -7.67 -9.81
CA ASP A 24 -3.53 -9.14 -9.78
C ASP A 24 -2.90 -9.72 -8.50
N ASN A 25 -2.67 -8.87 -7.50
CA ASN A 25 -2.09 -9.29 -6.22
C ASN A 25 -3.03 -10.23 -5.46
N GLN A 26 -2.80 -11.53 -5.53
CA GLN A 26 -3.62 -12.48 -4.78
C GLN A 26 -3.10 -12.68 -3.35
N ASN A 27 -1.79 -12.62 -3.14
CA ASN A 27 -1.14 -13.12 -1.93
C ASN A 27 0.24 -12.49 -1.68
N GLY A 28 0.53 -11.36 -2.30
CA GLY A 28 1.67 -10.51 -2.02
C GLY A 28 1.30 -9.39 -1.06
N VAL A 29 2.24 -9.01 -0.19
CA VAL A 29 2.15 -7.82 0.66
C VAL A 29 3.33 -6.95 0.30
N HIS A 30 3.04 -5.91 -0.48
CA HIS A 30 4.02 -4.92 -0.94
C HIS A 30 4.09 -3.78 0.06
N LEU A 31 5.30 -3.50 0.55
CA LEU A 31 5.59 -2.32 1.36
C LEU A 31 6.55 -1.42 0.61
N TYR A 32 6.30 -0.12 0.69
CA TYR A 32 7.13 0.93 0.11
C TYR A 32 7.53 1.90 1.23
N LEU A 33 8.78 2.36 1.22
CA LEU A 33 9.28 3.31 2.20
C LEU A 33 9.05 4.73 1.68
N GLU A 34 8.32 5.53 2.46
CA GLU A 34 8.11 6.95 2.19
C GLU A 34 8.65 7.79 3.34
N GLY A 35 9.83 8.38 3.12
CA GLY A 35 10.56 9.06 4.18
C GLY A 35 10.94 8.09 5.29
N ASN A 36 10.27 8.19 6.44
CA ASN A 36 10.49 7.32 7.61
C ASN A 36 9.28 6.45 7.95
N LYS A 37 8.39 6.20 6.98
CA LYS A 37 7.18 5.40 7.18
C LYS A 37 7.08 4.31 6.13
N TRP A 38 6.69 3.12 6.56
CA TRP A 38 6.27 2.07 5.63
C TRP A 38 4.83 2.31 5.22
N CYS A 39 4.57 2.18 3.92
CA CYS A 39 3.24 2.23 3.38
C CYS A 39 2.93 0.99 2.53
N ALA A 40 1.66 0.64 2.50
CA ALA A 40 1.10 -0.40 1.64
C ALA A 40 -0.15 0.15 0.97
N TYR A 41 -0.43 -0.32 -0.24
CA TYR A 41 -1.56 0.14 -1.03
C TYR A 41 -2.58 -0.98 -1.23
N GLU A 42 -3.84 -0.60 -1.43
CA GLU A 42 -4.90 -1.49 -1.92
C GLU A 42 -5.02 -2.82 -1.16
N ARG A 43 -4.72 -3.98 -1.79
CA ARG A 43 -4.87 -5.30 -1.14
C ARG A 43 -3.82 -5.49 -0.04
N SER A 44 -2.60 -5.02 -0.26
CA SER A 44 -1.56 -5.01 0.78
C SER A 44 -2.00 -4.17 1.99
N ALA A 45 -2.62 -3.00 1.75
CA ALA A 45 -3.17 -2.16 2.83
C ALA A 45 -4.28 -2.86 3.61
N TYR A 46 -5.17 -3.55 2.90
CA TYR A 46 -6.25 -4.33 3.50
C TYR A 46 -5.73 -5.47 4.37
N TYR A 47 -4.76 -6.24 3.87
CA TYR A 47 -4.15 -7.32 4.63
C TYR A 47 -3.54 -6.80 5.95
N LEU A 48 -2.79 -5.71 5.90
CA LEU A 48 -2.24 -5.10 7.12
C LEU A 48 -3.33 -4.62 8.08
N ALA A 49 -4.44 -4.07 7.58
CA ALA A 49 -5.57 -3.67 8.41
C ALA A 49 -6.24 -4.86 9.10
N GLN A 50 -6.21 -6.05 8.49
CA GLN A 50 -6.72 -7.29 9.11
C GLN A 50 -5.80 -7.83 10.20
N LEU A 51 -4.49 -7.61 10.09
CA LEU A 51 -3.48 -8.12 11.03
C LEU A 51 -3.52 -7.46 12.42
N LYS A 52 -4.51 -6.60 12.73
CA LYS A 52 -4.60 -5.81 13.96
C LYS A 52 -3.34 -4.98 14.24
N VAL A 53 -2.53 -4.74 13.21
CA VAL A 53 -1.40 -3.81 13.25
C VAL A 53 -1.98 -2.40 13.31
N PRO A 54 -1.44 -1.50 14.14
CA PRO A 54 -1.86 -0.11 14.19
C PRO A 54 -1.46 0.61 12.90
N VAL A 55 -2.27 0.44 11.85
CA VAL A 55 -2.12 1.14 10.58
C VAL A 55 -3.10 2.29 10.48
N VAL A 56 -2.66 3.39 9.90
CA VAL A 56 -3.54 4.50 9.55
C VAL A 56 -3.91 4.37 8.08
N ILE A 57 -5.21 4.31 7.80
CA ILE A 57 -5.74 4.25 6.42
C ILE A 57 -6.02 5.66 5.92
N LYS A 58 -5.50 6.00 4.73
CA LYS A 58 -5.75 7.24 4.03
C LYS A 58 -6.25 6.99 2.60
N LYS A 59 -7.03 7.95 2.11
CA LYS A 59 -7.31 8.12 0.68
C LYS A 59 -6.18 8.94 0.07
N GLU A 60 -5.61 8.43 -1.00
CA GLU A 60 -4.64 9.13 -1.82
C GLU A 60 -5.28 9.38 -3.20
N ILE A 61 -5.46 10.65 -3.55
CA ILE A 61 -5.99 11.05 -4.85
C ILE A 61 -4.81 11.35 -5.76
N VAL A 62 -4.64 10.51 -6.78
CA VAL A 62 -3.60 10.70 -7.79
C VAL A 62 -4.23 11.39 -8.99
N ARG A 63 -3.65 12.52 -9.41
CA ARG A 63 -4.18 13.37 -10.48
C ARG A 63 -3.22 13.44 -11.66
N GLU A 64 -3.48 12.67 -12.71
CA GLU A 64 -3.11 13.01 -14.09
C GLU A 64 -4.21 12.50 -15.04
N GLY A 65 -5.08 13.40 -15.50
CA GLY A 65 -6.17 13.08 -16.46
C GLY A 65 -7.42 12.43 -15.88
N TYR A 66 -7.34 11.71 -14.76
CA TYR A 66 -8.48 11.15 -14.01
C TYR A 66 -8.19 11.16 -12.49
N ASP A 67 -9.23 11.32 -11.67
CA ASP A 67 -9.12 11.21 -10.21
C ASP A 67 -9.11 9.72 -9.82
N VAL A 68 -7.93 9.14 -9.62
CA VAL A 68 -7.78 7.77 -9.11
C VAL A 68 -7.64 7.82 -7.59
N ILE A 69 -8.55 7.14 -6.89
CA ILE A 69 -8.55 7.06 -5.42
C ILE A 69 -7.93 5.73 -5.00
N LEU A 70 -6.78 5.81 -4.33
CA LEU A 70 -6.11 4.68 -3.72
C LEU A 70 -6.31 4.67 -2.20
N LEU A 71 -6.46 3.47 -1.64
CA LEU A 71 -6.37 3.27 -0.20
C LEU A 71 -4.94 2.93 0.16
N LYS A 72 -4.43 3.64 1.16
CA LYS A 72 -3.06 3.49 1.65
C LYS A 72 -3.05 3.27 3.15
N ALA A 73 -2.42 2.19 3.58
CA ALA A 73 -2.05 1.96 4.97
C ALA A 73 -0.63 2.48 5.20
N PHE A 74 -0.36 3.13 6.32
CA PHE A 74 1.00 3.44 6.74
C PHE A 74 1.18 3.31 8.25
N PHE A 75 2.42 3.02 8.64
CA PHE A 75 2.87 2.88 10.02
C PHE A 75 4.34 3.32 10.13
N GLU A 76 4.79 3.69 11.33
CA GLU A 76 6.18 4.12 11.54
C GLU A 76 7.15 2.94 11.36
N VAL A 77 8.37 3.22 10.88
CA VAL A 77 9.41 2.17 10.71
C VAL A 77 9.71 1.46 12.03
N ASP A 78 9.74 2.19 13.13
CA ASP A 78 10.02 1.67 14.47
C ASP A 78 8.89 0.77 15.02
N ASP A 79 7.68 0.92 14.49
CA ASP A 79 6.50 0.13 14.87
C ASP A 79 6.36 -1.16 14.03
N MET A 80 7.35 -1.47 13.18
CA MET A 80 7.30 -2.62 12.27
C MET A 80 7.46 -3.97 13.01
N CYS A 81 6.39 -4.40 13.65
CA CYS A 81 6.19 -5.78 14.10
C CYS A 81 4.95 -6.33 13.41
N LEU A 82 5.13 -6.93 12.23
CA LEU A 82 4.03 -7.50 11.45
C LEU A 82 3.76 -8.94 11.93
N PRO A 83 2.58 -9.24 12.50
CA PRO A 83 2.20 -10.60 12.86
C PRO A 83 1.77 -11.37 11.61
N LEU A 84 2.70 -11.50 10.66
CA LEU A 84 2.47 -12.15 9.37
C LEU A 84 2.03 -13.60 9.57
N ALA A 85 1.22 -14.10 8.64
CA ALA A 85 0.75 -15.48 8.68
C ALA A 85 1.92 -16.48 8.78
N PRO A 86 1.73 -17.63 9.47
CA PRO A 86 2.73 -18.69 9.48
C PRO A 86 3.16 -19.05 8.06
N LYS A 87 4.47 -19.26 7.86
CA LYS A 87 5.09 -19.61 6.57
C LYS A 87 5.05 -18.50 5.50
N THR A 88 4.84 -17.24 5.89
CA THR A 88 5.08 -16.09 5.00
C THR A 88 6.55 -16.05 4.58
N VAL A 89 6.82 -15.80 3.30
CA VAL A 89 8.18 -15.77 2.74
C VAL A 89 8.53 -14.35 2.31
N LEU A 90 9.66 -13.82 2.78
CA LEU A 90 10.22 -12.56 2.29
C LEU A 90 10.85 -12.82 0.89
N LYS A 91 10.23 -12.27 -0.16
CA LYS A 91 10.63 -12.48 -1.56
C LYS A 91 11.56 -11.39 -2.08
N GLN A 92 11.37 -10.17 -1.63
CA GLN A 92 12.17 -9.02 -2.05
C GLN A 92 12.53 -8.15 -0.86
N VAL A 93 13.80 -7.74 -0.84
CA VAL A 93 14.34 -6.74 0.08
C VAL A 93 15.15 -5.75 -0.75
N ALA A 94 14.73 -4.49 -0.73
CA ALA A 94 15.47 -3.35 -1.23
C ALA A 94 15.43 -2.23 -0.18
N ASP A 95 16.18 -1.16 -0.41
CA ASP A 95 16.27 -0.02 0.51
C ASP A 95 14.89 0.63 0.76
N ASP A 96 14.03 0.65 -0.26
CA ASP A 96 12.74 1.32 -0.26
C ASP A 96 11.55 0.37 -0.44
N LYS A 97 11.79 -0.95 -0.59
CA LYS A 97 10.74 -1.92 -0.94
C LYS A 97 10.89 -3.25 -0.22
N LEU A 98 9.77 -3.78 0.25
CA LEU A 98 9.66 -5.14 0.77
C LEU A 98 8.50 -5.86 0.09
N LEU A 99 8.69 -7.14 -0.22
CA LEU A 99 7.63 -8.01 -0.68
C LEU A 99 7.58 -9.27 0.19
N PHE A 100 6.47 -9.44 0.89
CA PHE A 100 6.13 -10.68 1.57
C PHE A 100 5.14 -11.48 0.74
N GLN A 101 5.40 -12.76 0.59
CA GLN A 101 4.51 -13.73 -0.05
C GLN A 101 3.81 -14.52 1.05
N ILE A 102 2.49 -14.36 1.15
CA ILE A 102 1.67 -15.19 2.01
C ILE A 102 1.21 -16.45 1.24
N ASN A 103 0.84 -17.50 1.97
CA ASN A 103 0.40 -18.76 1.37
C ASN A 103 -1.08 -18.77 0.98
N ASP A 104 -1.88 -17.95 1.65
CA ASP A 104 -3.32 -17.84 1.43
C ASP A 104 -3.62 -16.62 0.55
N ASN A 105 -4.81 -16.60 -0.05
CA ASN A 105 -5.25 -15.44 -0.81
C ASN A 105 -5.79 -14.32 0.10
N ILE A 106 -5.58 -13.08 -0.32
CA ILE A 106 -6.12 -11.87 0.30
C ILE A 106 -7.54 -11.66 -0.24
N ASP A 107 -8.50 -12.40 0.34
CA ASP A 107 -9.91 -12.36 -0.03
C ASP A 107 -10.69 -11.28 0.74
N GLY A 108 -11.76 -10.73 0.15
CA GLY A 108 -12.65 -9.75 0.80
C GLY A 108 -12.19 -8.28 0.66
N PHE A 109 -11.14 -8.04 -0.13
CA PHE A 109 -10.65 -6.70 -0.42
C PHE A 109 -11.69 -5.79 -1.12
N PRO A 110 -12.42 -6.22 -2.17
CA PRO A 110 -13.36 -5.35 -2.86
C PRO A 110 -14.45 -4.78 -1.93
N GLU A 111 -15.00 -5.63 -1.07
CA GLU A 111 -16.02 -5.27 -0.09
C GLU A 111 -15.47 -4.30 0.95
N TRP A 112 -14.26 -4.56 1.45
CA TRP A 112 -13.58 -3.67 2.39
C TRP A 112 -13.28 -2.31 1.77
N LYS A 113 -12.78 -2.26 0.53
CA LYS A 113 -12.48 -1.02 -0.18
C LYS A 113 -13.75 -0.18 -0.34
N ALA A 114 -14.85 -0.76 -0.78
CA ALA A 114 -16.14 -0.06 -0.90
C ALA A 114 -16.58 0.53 0.45
N TRP A 115 -16.44 -0.22 1.54
CA TRP A 115 -16.78 0.24 2.88
C TRP A 115 -15.89 1.39 3.37
N GLN A 116 -14.57 1.33 3.14
CA GLN A 116 -13.65 2.41 3.49
C GLN A 116 -13.95 3.71 2.72
N LEU A 117 -14.26 3.58 1.43
CA LEU A 117 -14.57 4.73 0.59
C LEU A 117 -15.83 5.46 1.06
N ASN A 118 -16.83 4.74 1.58
CA ASN A 118 -18.05 5.30 2.16
C ASN A 118 -17.83 6.00 3.52
N LYS A 119 -16.79 5.63 4.26
CA LYS A 119 -16.53 6.14 5.62
C LYS A 119 -15.64 7.37 5.65
N LEU A 120 -14.63 7.39 4.79
CA LEU A 120 -13.69 8.49 4.74
C LEU A 120 -14.33 9.65 3.95
N PRO A 121 -14.17 10.91 4.37
CA PRO A 121 -14.64 12.05 3.58
C PRO A 121 -13.99 12.07 2.18
N ALA A 122 -14.63 12.77 1.24
CA ALA A 122 -14.13 12.94 -0.13
C ALA A 122 -12.92 13.88 -0.16
#